data_AF-A0A3D0LE73-F1
#
_entry.id   AF-A0A3D0LE73-F1
#
_cell.length_a   1.000
_cell.length_b   1.000
_cell.length_c   1.000
_cell.angle_alpha   90.00
_cell.angle_beta   90.00
_cell.angle_gamma   90.00
#
_symmetry.space_group_name_H-M   'P 1'
#
loop_
_entity.id
_entity.type
_entity.pdbx_description
1 polymer ?
#
loop_
_entity_poly.entity_id
_entity_poly.type
_entity_poly.pdbx_seq_one_letter_code
_entity_poly.pdbx_strand_id
1 'polypeptide(L)'
;KAVVRRRDLGLLAGMNSDKVNLVPEDPGVEPLDKIHKETAEYIEKAGNCPYEMFETRGDGIRKAVFDTVEPTVILVTGKGGETRQLIGREYIDCPSDSEFAQMYIEEYDKANE
;
A
#
# COMPACT_ATOMS: atom_id res chain seq x y z
N LYS A 1 -2.43 16.89 10.72
CA LYS A 1 -3.42 16.17 9.87
C LYS A 1 -2.90 14.78 9.46
N ALA A 2 -1.69 14.64 8.91
CA ALA A 2 -1.10 13.34 8.54
C ALA A 2 -1.00 12.32 9.71
N VAL A 3 -0.53 12.73 10.89
CA VAL A 3 -0.37 11.83 12.06
C VAL A 3 -1.70 11.16 12.47
N VAL A 4 -2.82 11.90 12.45
CA VAL A 4 -4.14 11.36 12.78
C VAL A 4 -4.56 10.30 11.76
N ARG A 5 -4.25 10.52 10.47
CA ARG A 5 -4.56 9.54 9.41
C ARG A 5 -3.75 8.27 9.55
N ARG A 6 -2.44 8.36 9.87
CA ARG A 6 -1.60 7.17 10.12
C ARG A 6 -2.16 6.31 11.24
N ARG A 7 -2.59 6.95 12.33
CA ARG A 7 -3.26 6.27 13.44
C ARG A 7 -4.55 5.59 13.00
N ASP A 8 -5.49 6.37 12.47
CA ASP A 8 -6.84 5.87 12.22
C ASP A 8 -6.82 4.82 11.09
N LEU A 9 -6.03 5.02 10.04
CA LEU A 9 -5.85 4.04 8.96
C LEU A 9 -5.11 2.79 9.43
N GLY A 10 -4.05 2.93 10.23
CA GLY A 10 -3.34 1.78 10.78
C GLY A 10 -4.25 0.91 11.66
N LEU A 11 -5.04 1.55 12.54
CA LEU A 11 -6.03 0.84 13.36
C LEU A 11 -7.09 0.15 12.51
N LEU A 12 -7.70 0.87 11.56
CA LEU A 12 -8.77 0.32 10.73
C LEU A 12 -8.27 -0.82 9.84
N ALA A 13 -7.07 -0.68 9.24
CA ALA A 13 -6.47 -1.73 8.43
C ALA A 13 -6.17 -2.97 9.29
N GLY A 14 -5.56 -2.79 10.46
CA GLY A 14 -5.26 -3.91 11.35
C GLY A 14 -6.50 -4.61 11.92
N MET A 15 -7.63 -3.91 12.06
CA MET A 15 -8.89 -4.50 12.56
C MET A 15 -9.70 -5.23 11.49
N ASN A 16 -9.58 -4.83 10.22
CA ASN A 16 -10.51 -5.22 9.16
C ASN A 16 -9.84 -5.90 7.95
N SER A 17 -8.58 -6.30 8.06
CA SER A 17 -7.85 -6.95 6.97
C SER A 17 -7.11 -8.18 7.47
N ASP A 18 -7.01 -9.20 6.63
CA ASP A 18 -6.22 -10.41 6.92
C ASP A 18 -4.72 -10.18 6.73
N LYS A 19 -4.34 -9.22 5.86
CA LYS A 19 -2.95 -8.77 5.62
C LYS A 19 -2.95 -7.30 5.21
N VAL A 20 -1.92 -6.55 5.60
CA VAL A 20 -1.70 -5.15 5.20
C VAL A 20 -0.37 -4.96 4.47
N ASN A 21 -0.42 -4.41 3.26
CA ASN A 21 0.78 -3.95 2.55
C ASN A 21 0.91 -2.43 2.70
N LEU A 22 1.90 -1.98 3.46
CA LEU A 22 2.23 -0.57 3.63
C LEU A 22 3.07 -0.09 2.44
N VAL A 23 2.54 0.87 1.70
CA VAL A 23 3.16 1.45 0.51
C VAL A 23 3.27 2.97 0.64
N PRO A 24 4.23 3.62 -0.03
CA PRO A 24 4.25 5.08 -0.12
C PRO A 24 3.03 5.61 -0.89
N GLU A 25 2.46 6.72 -0.40
CA GLU A 25 1.47 7.53 -1.12
C GLU A 25 2.15 8.79 -1.66
N ASP A 26 2.49 9.71 -0.76
CA ASP A 26 3.21 10.97 -1.00
C ASP A 26 4.11 11.26 0.21
N PRO A 27 5.27 10.58 0.35
CA PRO A 27 6.13 10.71 1.53
C PRO A 27 6.66 12.14 1.73
N GLY A 28 6.74 12.93 0.66
CA GLY A 28 7.31 14.28 0.69
C GLY A 28 8.73 14.26 1.28
N VAL A 29 9.04 15.23 2.14
CA VAL A 29 10.36 15.33 2.79
C VAL A 29 10.53 14.40 3.98
N GLU A 30 9.49 13.69 4.40
CA GLU A 30 9.56 12.82 5.58
C GLU A 30 10.14 11.45 5.20
N PRO A 31 11.05 10.88 6.02
CA PRO A 31 11.60 9.56 5.74
C PRO A 31 10.51 8.48 5.69
N LEU A 32 10.48 7.71 4.60
CA LEU A 32 9.48 6.67 4.37
C LEU A 32 9.44 5.64 5.52
N ASP A 33 10.61 5.20 5.98
CA ASP A 33 10.73 4.27 7.12
C ASP A 33 10.03 4.78 8.38
N LYS A 34 10.07 6.09 8.61
CA LYS A 34 9.41 6.70 9.76
C LYS A 34 7.90 6.63 9.61
N ILE A 35 7.39 6.99 8.42
CA ILE A 35 5.96 6.92 8.09
C ILE A 35 5.44 5.49 8.25
N HIS A 36 6.17 4.52 7.71
CA HIS A 36 5.80 3.12 7.79
C HIS A 36 5.81 2.61 9.22
N LYS A 37 6.89 2.83 9.99
CA LYS A 37 6.97 2.40 11.39
C LYS A 37 5.85 3.01 12.23
N GLU A 38 5.59 4.31 12.09
CA GLU A 38 4.49 4.97 12.79
C GLU A 38 3.12 4.35 12.46
N THR A 39 2.88 3.98 11.20
CA THR A 39 1.62 3.37 10.79
C THR A 39 1.52 1.91 11.26
N ALA A 40 2.61 1.16 11.15
CA ALA A 40 2.74 -0.23 11.59
C ALA A 40 2.43 -0.40 13.08
N GLU A 41 2.92 0.50 13.94
CA GLU A 41 2.60 0.48 15.38
C GLU A 41 1.10 0.47 15.66
N TYR A 42 0.28 1.08 14.80
CA TYR A 42 -1.18 1.09 14.96
C TYR A 42 -1.84 -0.15 14.39
N ILE A 43 -1.28 -0.77 13.36
CA ILE A 43 -1.71 -2.09 12.86
C ILE A 43 -1.49 -3.16 13.93
N GLU A 44 -0.31 -3.17 14.56
CA GLU A 44 0.03 -4.10 15.64
C GLU A 44 -0.94 -3.96 16.83
N LYS A 45 -1.23 -2.71 17.23
CA LYS A 45 -2.18 -2.41 18.33
C LYS A 45 -3.62 -2.86 18.04
N ALA A 46 -4.00 -2.99 16.77
CA ALA A 46 -5.37 -3.29 16.37
C ALA A 46 -5.73 -4.79 16.47
N GLY A 47 -4.78 -5.71 16.32
CA GLY A 47 -5.12 -7.14 16.37
C GLY A 47 -4.11 -8.13 15.81
N ASN A 48 -2.80 -7.83 15.80
CA ASN A 48 -1.77 -8.72 15.24
C ASN A 48 -1.97 -9.08 13.75
N CYS A 49 -2.64 -8.22 12.97
CA CYS A 49 -2.72 -8.37 11.52
C CYS A 49 -1.30 -8.35 10.92
N PRO A 50 -0.89 -9.37 10.13
CA PRO A 50 0.41 -9.39 9.49
C PRO A 50 0.52 -8.23 8.48
N TYR A 51 1.68 -7.58 8.47
CA TYR A 51 1.95 -6.48 7.56
C TYR A 51 3.34 -6.56 6.93
N GLU A 52 3.49 -5.95 5.76
CA GLU A 52 4.74 -5.85 5.01
C GLU A 52 4.92 -4.41 4.53
N MET A 53 6.16 -3.90 4.56
CA MET A 53 6.49 -2.51 4.20
C MET A 53 7.27 -2.50 2.89
N PHE A 54 6.82 -1.71 1.91
CA PHE A 54 7.40 -1.67 0.57
C PHE A 54 7.99 -0.30 0.25
N GLU A 55 9.15 -0.27 -0.39
CA GLU A 55 9.79 0.99 -0.79
C GLU A 55 9.04 1.70 -1.93
N THR A 56 8.37 0.93 -2.80
CA THR A 56 7.59 1.47 -3.91
C THR A 56 6.12 1.05 -3.83
N ARG A 57 5.25 1.87 -4.42
CA ARG A 57 3.83 1.59 -4.49
C ARG A 57 3.51 0.37 -5.36
N GLY A 58 4.20 0.26 -6.49
CA GLY A 58 4.04 -0.85 -7.43
C GLY A 58 4.39 -2.19 -6.80
N ASP A 59 5.50 -2.28 -6.05
CA ASP A 59 5.94 -3.55 -5.44
C ASP A 59 4.91 -4.09 -4.44
N GLY A 60 4.31 -3.23 -3.63
CA GLY A 60 3.29 -3.64 -2.66
C GLY A 60 1.99 -4.09 -3.32
N ILE A 61 1.57 -3.43 -4.41
CA ILE A 61 0.39 -3.86 -5.18
C ILE A 61 0.68 -5.16 -5.91
N ARG A 62 1.85 -5.28 -6.56
CA ARG A 62 2.28 -6.51 -7.23
C ARG A 62 2.32 -7.68 -6.25
N LYS A 63 2.92 -7.49 -5.07
CA LYS A 63 2.95 -8.52 -4.02
C LYS A 63 1.54 -8.94 -3.61
N ALA A 64 0.63 -7.98 -3.42
CA ALA A 64 -0.75 -8.28 -3.05
C ALA A 64 -1.44 -9.18 -4.10
N VAL A 65 -1.26 -8.89 -5.39
CA VAL A 65 -1.84 -9.69 -6.48
C VAL A 65 -1.24 -11.09 -6.53
N PHE A 66 0.09 -11.20 -6.53
CA PHE A 66 0.79 -12.48 -6.69
C PHE A 66 0.74 -13.38 -5.45
N ASP A 67 0.43 -12.84 -4.27
CA ASP A 67 0.23 -13.63 -3.04
C ASP A 67 -1.18 -14.24 -2.95
N THR A 68 -2.10 -13.92 -3.86
CA THR A 68 -3.46 -14.49 -3.82
C THR A 68 -3.43 -15.97 -4.18
N VAL A 69 -3.84 -16.82 -3.23
CA VAL A 69 -3.90 -18.29 -3.39
C VAL A 69 -5.33 -18.83 -3.38
N GLU A 70 -6.29 -17.99 -3.00
CA GLU A 70 -7.72 -18.26 -2.95
C GLU A 70 -8.50 -17.01 -3.39
N PRO A 71 -9.81 -17.11 -3.66
CA PRO A 71 -10.62 -15.93 -4.00
C PRO A 71 -10.48 -14.83 -2.94
N THR A 72 -9.78 -13.75 -3.30
CA THR A 72 -9.34 -12.69 -2.39
C THR A 72 -9.82 -11.33 -2.87
N VAL A 73 -10.18 -10.44 -1.94
CA VAL A 73 -10.47 -9.03 -2.24
C VAL A 73 -9.25 -8.18 -1.85
N ILE A 74 -8.67 -7.49 -2.83
CA ILE A 74 -7.57 -6.54 -2.61
C ILE A 74 -8.13 -5.12 -2.64
N LEU A 75 -8.00 -4.39 -1.54
CA LEU A 75 -8.39 -2.99 -1.43
C LEU A 75 -7.16 -2.09 -1.50
N VAL A 76 -6.96 -1.42 -2.65
CA VAL A 76 -5.91 -0.40 -2.80
C VAL A 76 -6.49 0.97 -2.43
N THR A 77 -5.86 1.68 -1.49
CA THR A 77 -6.34 2.98 -0.98
C THR A 77 -5.24 4.04 -1.04
N GLY A 78 -5.64 5.32 -0.99
CA GLY A 78 -4.72 6.47 -1.00
C GLY A 78 -4.85 7.28 -2.29
N LYS A 79 -4.30 6.79 -3.41
CA LYS A 79 -4.13 7.58 -4.65
C LYS A 79 -5.29 7.47 -5.63
N GLY A 80 -5.90 6.29 -5.78
CA GLY A 80 -6.91 6.06 -6.80
C GLY A 80 -6.37 6.34 -8.21
N GLY A 81 -6.89 7.38 -8.87
CA GLY A 81 -6.51 7.79 -10.22
C GLY A 81 -5.35 8.80 -10.33
N GLU A 82 -4.69 9.18 -9.23
CA GLU A 82 -3.53 10.09 -9.30
C GLU A 82 -2.30 9.39 -9.87
N THR A 83 -1.62 10.06 -10.80
CA THR A 83 -0.51 9.50 -11.59
C THR A 83 0.86 10.08 -11.21
N ARG A 84 0.97 10.70 -10.03
CA ARG A 84 2.23 11.28 -9.54
C ARG A 84 2.40 11.04 -8.05
N GLN A 85 3.64 10.91 -7.59
CA GLN A 85 3.98 10.87 -6.17
C GLN A 85 4.85 12.06 -5.76
N LEU A 86 4.55 12.69 -4.63
CA LEU A 86 5.43 13.70 -4.04
C LEU A 86 6.52 13.00 -3.22
N ILE A 87 7.76 13.04 -3.72
CA ILE A 87 8.95 12.51 -3.02
C ILE A 87 9.95 13.65 -2.84
N GLY A 88 10.40 13.87 -1.61
CA GLY A 88 11.15 15.05 -1.23
C GLY A 88 10.32 16.32 -1.45
N ARG A 89 10.67 17.08 -2.49
CA ARG A 89 10.00 18.32 -2.89
C ARG A 89 9.50 18.28 -4.34
N GLU A 90 9.58 17.11 -4.97
CA GLU A 90 9.30 16.95 -6.40
C GLU A 90 8.17 15.94 -6.62
N TYR A 91 7.33 16.22 -7.61
CA TYR A 91 6.37 15.27 -8.11
C TYR A 91 7.05 14.40 -9.16
N ILE A 92 7.08 13.10 -8.93
CA ILE A 92 7.57 12.10 -9.89
C ILE A 92 6.39 11.36 -10.51
N ASP A 93 6.56 10.88 -11.74
CA ASP A 93 5.56 10.06 -12.41
C ASP A 93 5.40 8.71 -11.69
N CYS A 94 4.15 8.27 -11.53
CA CYS A 94 3.79 7.01 -10.92
C CYS A 94 2.50 6.51 -11.55
N PRO A 95 2.42 5.27 -12.04
CA PRO A 95 1.13 4.69 -12.45
C PRO A 95 0.08 4.83 -11.34
N SER A 96 -1.16 5.05 -11.75
CA SER A 96 -2.30 5.07 -10.84
C SER A 96 -2.57 3.69 -10.23
N ASP A 97 -3.38 3.63 -9.17
CA ASP A 97 -3.75 2.37 -8.53
C ASP A 97 -4.46 1.43 -9.50
N SER A 98 -5.32 1.99 -10.36
CA SER A 98 -6.03 1.23 -11.39
C SER A 98 -5.09 0.68 -12.46
N GLU A 99 -4.09 1.47 -12.89
CA GLU A 99 -3.09 1.04 -13.87
C GLU A 99 -2.21 -0.07 -13.31
N PHE A 100 -1.73 0.06 -12.06
CA PHE A 100 -0.98 -1.01 -11.40
C PHE A 100 -1.81 -2.28 -11.25
N ALA A 101 -3.06 -2.15 -10.78
CA ALA A 101 -3.93 -3.31 -10.61
C ALA A 101 -4.16 -4.04 -11.93
N GLN A 102 -4.50 -3.32 -13.01
CA GLN A 102 -4.70 -3.93 -14.32
C GLN A 102 -3.42 -4.60 -14.83
N MET A 103 -2.29 -3.90 -14.77
CA MET A 103 -1.00 -4.42 -15.26
C MET A 103 -0.60 -5.71 -14.53
N TYR A 104 -0.72 -5.75 -13.20
CA TYR A 104 -0.29 -6.93 -12.43
C TYR A 104 -1.31 -8.07 -12.47
N ILE A 105 -2.60 -7.81 -12.64
CA ILE A 105 -3.59 -8.86 -12.93
C ILE A 105 -3.28 -9.51 -14.27
N GLU A 106 -3.03 -8.72 -15.32
CA GLU A 106 -2.65 -9.25 -16.63
C GLU A 106 -1.33 -10.04 -16.59
N GLU A 107 -0.36 -9.60 -15.78
CA GLU A 107 0.90 -10.32 -15.57
C GLU A 107 0.68 -11.64 -14.82
N TYR A 108 -0.16 -11.62 -13.78
CA TYR A 108 -0.53 -12.80 -13.01
C TYR A 108 -1.25 -13.83 -13.88
N ASP A 109 -2.23 -13.42 -14.68
CA ASP A 109 -2.98 -14.31 -15.57
C ASP A 109 -2.03 -15.01 -16.55
N LYS A 110 -1.14 -14.25 -17.22
CA LYS A 110 -0.15 -14.82 -18.16
C LYS A 110 0.83 -15.79 -17.50
N ALA A 111 1.15 -15.60 -16.23
CA ALA A 111 2.07 -16.47 -15.50
C ALA A 111 1.41 -17.79 -15.04
N ASN A 112 0.07 -17.84 -15.03
CA ASN A 112 -0.73 -18.99 -14.59
C ASN A 112 -1.58 -19.62 -15.71
N GLU A 113 -1.40 -19.17 -16.97
CA GLU A 113 -1.84 -19.86 -18.19
C GLU A 113 -0.98 -21.10 -18.50
#